data_AF-A0A9D0Z652-F1
#
_entry.id   AF-A0A9D0Z652-F1
#
_cell.length_a   1.000
_cell.length_b   1.000
_cell.length_c   1.000
_cell.angle_alpha   90.00
_cell.angle_beta   90.00
_cell.angle_gamma   90.00
#
_symmetry.space_group_name_H-M   'P 1'
#
loop_
_entity.id
_entity.type
_entity.pdbx_description
1 polymer ?
#
loop_
_entity_poly.entity_id
_entity_poly.type
_entity_poly.pdbx_seq_one_letter_code
_entity_poly.pdbx_strand_id
1 'polypeptide(L)'
;MTYYLHKTPNPSGAYPPPQDFPGENTIPITDVQRDMVIENGGFVTVSENVQPDGSMGYTITPNPDAWSAWKAAHPEEPSAASDTDVLNTLLGVI
;
A
#
# COMPACT_ATOMS: atom_id res chain seq x y z
N MET A 1 -5.19 -17.59 -4.53
CA MET A 1 -5.17 -16.80 -5.79
C MET A 1 -3.79 -16.17 -5.91
N THR A 2 -3.21 -16.08 -7.10
CA THR A 2 -1.92 -15.38 -7.28
C THR A 2 -2.19 -13.93 -7.63
N TYR A 3 -1.52 -13.02 -6.94
CA TYR A 3 -1.54 -11.59 -7.23
C TYR A 3 -0.18 -11.13 -7.73
N TYR A 4 -0.12 -9.91 -8.24
CA TYR A 4 1.07 -9.37 -8.86
C TYR A 4 1.40 -8.01 -8.28
N LEU A 5 2.60 -7.88 -7.71
CA LEU A 5 3.13 -6.61 -7.19
C LEU A 5 4.14 -6.04 -8.15
N HIS A 6 4.19 -4.71 -8.31
CA HIS A 6 5.28 -4.09 -9.06
C HIS A 6 6.62 -4.36 -8.37
N LYS A 7 7.70 -4.58 -9.14
CA LYS A 7 9.05 -4.77 -8.58
C LYS A 7 9.62 -3.52 -7.94
N THR A 8 9.15 -2.35 -8.36
CA THR A 8 9.70 -1.06 -7.95
C THR A 8 8.62 -0.25 -7.25
N PRO A 9 8.91 0.34 -6.07
CA PRO A 9 7.98 1.24 -5.40
C PRO A 9 7.87 2.57 -6.17
N ASN A 10 6.80 3.31 -5.89
CA ASN A 10 6.62 4.68 -6.34
C ASN A 10 7.68 5.61 -5.72
N PRO A 11 7.86 6.85 -6.24
CA PRO A 11 8.75 7.84 -5.63
C PRO A 11 8.46 8.15 -4.15
N SER A 12 7.24 7.88 -3.68
CA SER A 12 6.86 7.99 -2.26
C SER A 12 7.45 6.88 -1.37
N GLY A 13 8.03 5.82 -1.97
CA GLY A 13 8.45 4.60 -1.28
C GLY A 13 7.36 3.54 -1.15
N ALA A 14 6.10 3.86 -1.46
CA ALA A 14 5.00 2.91 -1.44
C ALA A 14 4.93 2.10 -2.73
N TYR A 15 4.68 0.80 -2.64
CA TYR A 15 4.31 -0.01 -3.78
C TYR A 15 2.88 0.31 -4.25
N PRO A 16 2.63 0.32 -5.57
CA PRO A 16 1.28 0.35 -6.11
C PRO A 16 0.41 -0.80 -5.59
N PRO A 17 -0.92 -0.65 -5.60
CA PRO A 17 -1.85 -1.73 -5.26
C PRO A 17 -1.55 -3.00 -6.08
N PRO A 18 -1.55 -4.18 -5.44
CA PRO A 18 -1.38 -5.45 -6.16
C PRO A 18 -2.49 -5.68 -7.18
N GLN A 19 -2.13 -6.32 -8.29
CA GLN A 19 -3.02 -6.64 -9.41
C GLN A 19 -3.42 -8.12 -9.40
N ASP A 20 -4.56 -8.45 -9.99
CA ASP A 20 -5.08 -9.81 -10.18
C ASP A 20 -4.63 -10.45 -11.51
N PHE A 21 -3.94 -9.69 -12.37
CA PHE A 21 -3.35 -10.15 -13.63
C PHE A 21 -1.84 -9.85 -13.68
N PRO A 22 -1.06 -10.64 -14.43
CA PRO A 22 0.37 -10.38 -14.61
C PRO A 22 0.59 -9.12 -15.44
N GLY A 23 1.52 -8.28 -14.98
CA GLY A 23 1.97 -7.09 -15.69
C GLY A 23 3.46 -7.12 -16.01
N GLU A 24 3.91 -6.23 -16.89
CA GLU A 24 5.34 -5.97 -17.07
C GLU A 24 5.96 -5.52 -15.74
N ASN A 25 7.15 -6.03 -15.43
CA ASN A 25 7.89 -5.67 -14.22
C ASN A 25 7.13 -5.97 -12.90
N THR A 26 6.31 -7.02 -12.88
CA THR A 26 5.63 -7.52 -11.68
C THR A 26 6.25 -8.80 -11.14
N ILE A 27 5.98 -9.08 -9.87
CA ILE A 27 6.36 -10.32 -9.18
C ILE A 27 5.10 -11.03 -8.66
N PRO A 28 5.04 -12.36 -8.74
CA PRO A 28 3.95 -13.11 -8.18
C PRO A 28 4.02 -13.07 -6.64
N ILE A 29 2.89 -12.80 -6.01
CA ILE A 29 2.73 -12.75 -4.55
C ILE A 29 1.49 -13.55 -4.13
N THR A 30 1.47 -13.98 -2.86
CA THR A 30 0.31 -14.67 -2.28
C THR A 30 -0.79 -13.69 -1.88
N ASP A 31 -1.98 -14.22 -1.56
CA ASP A 31 -3.08 -13.46 -0.96
C ASP A 31 -2.71 -12.82 0.38
N VAL A 32 -2.01 -13.56 1.25
CA VAL A 32 -1.51 -13.04 2.54
C VAL A 32 -0.54 -11.88 2.33
N GLN A 33 0.36 -12.00 1.34
CA GLN A 33 1.29 -10.93 0.97
C GLN A 33 0.54 -9.72 0.38
N ARG A 34 -0.48 -9.96 -0.44
CA ARG A 34 -1.34 -8.92 -1.01
C ARG A 34 -2.03 -8.13 0.11
N ASP A 35 -2.65 -8.83 1.06
CA ASP A 35 -3.34 -8.20 2.19
C ASP A 35 -2.36 -7.36 3.02
N MET A 36 -1.16 -7.88 3.29
CA MET A 36 -0.10 -7.15 4.00
C MET A 36 0.31 -5.85 3.28
N VAL A 37 0.46 -5.87 1.95
CA VAL A 37 0.78 -4.66 1.17
C VAL A 37 -0.33 -3.63 1.31
N ILE A 38 -1.60 -4.05 1.23
CA ILE A 38 -2.76 -3.15 1.34
C ILE A 38 -2.88 -2.56 2.75
N GLU A 39 -2.77 -3.39 3.79
CA GLU A 39 -2.87 -2.97 5.19
C GLU A 39 -1.77 -1.97 5.59
N ASN A 40 -0.60 -2.06 4.96
CA ASN A 40 0.52 -1.15 5.20
C ASN A 40 0.60 0.00 4.17
N GLY A 41 -0.47 0.26 3.43
CA GLY A 41 -0.54 1.38 2.48
C GLY A 41 0.50 1.33 1.37
N GLY A 42 0.99 0.14 1.02
CA GLY A 42 2.08 -0.07 0.07
C GLY A 42 3.48 0.05 0.66
N PHE A 43 3.64 0.44 1.93
CA PHE A 43 4.96 0.59 2.57
C PHE A 43 5.45 -0.74 3.12
N VAL A 44 6.07 -1.51 2.23
CA VAL A 44 6.67 -2.80 2.52
C VAL A 44 8.09 -2.85 1.97
N THR A 45 8.88 -3.77 2.50
CA THR A 45 10.18 -4.15 1.94
C THR A 45 10.01 -5.47 1.22
N VAL A 46 10.52 -5.55 -0.01
CA VAL A 46 10.54 -6.77 -0.82
C VAL A 46 11.97 -7.28 -0.91
N SER A 47 12.19 -8.52 -0.51
CA SER A 47 13.49 -9.20 -0.58
C SER A 47 13.39 -10.42 -1.47
N GLU A 48 14.28 -10.53 -2.44
CA GLU A 48 14.40 -11.70 -3.32
C GLU A 48 15.19 -12.82 -2.63
N ASN A 49 14.70 -14.04 -2.71
CA ASN A 49 15.34 -15.21 -2.09
C ASN A 49 15.30 -16.39 -3.07
N VAL A 50 16.47 -16.96 -3.36
CA VAL A 50 16.55 -18.20 -4.16
C VAL A 50 16.05 -19.36 -3.32
N GLN A 51 15.01 -20.03 -3.80
CA GLN A 51 14.42 -21.19 -3.14
C GLN A 51 15.31 -22.43 -3.34
N PRO A 52 15.13 -23.48 -2.51
CA PRO A 52 15.91 -24.72 -2.62
C PRO A 52 15.81 -25.43 -3.98
N ASP A 53 14.73 -25.23 -4.71
CA ASP A 53 14.50 -25.76 -6.07
C ASP A 53 15.11 -24.90 -7.19
N GLY A 54 15.80 -23.81 -6.83
CA GLY A 54 16.40 -22.85 -7.75
C GLY A 54 15.44 -21.79 -8.29
N SER A 55 14.16 -21.81 -7.89
CA SER A 55 13.20 -20.76 -8.23
C SER A 55 13.44 -19.47 -7.43
N MET A 56 12.97 -18.33 -7.95
CA MET A 56 13.01 -17.07 -7.23
C MET A 56 11.76 -16.90 -6.39
N GLY A 57 11.92 -16.73 -5.08
CA GLY A 57 10.85 -16.38 -4.16
C GLY A 57 10.98 -14.94 -3.65
N TYR A 58 9.87 -14.40 -3.18
CA TYR A 58 9.78 -13.02 -2.70
C TYR A 58 9.27 -13.02 -1.26
N THR A 59 10.01 -12.36 -0.38
CA THR A 59 9.62 -12.12 1.01
C THR A 59 9.19 -10.67 1.12
N ILE A 60 7.97 -10.45 1.65
CA ILE A 60 7.42 -9.12 1.89
C ILE A 60 7.34 -8.90 3.39
N THR A 61 7.87 -7.78 3.86
CA THR A 61 7.79 -7.37 5.26
C THR A 61 7.25 -5.95 5.38
N PRO A 62 6.44 -5.63 6.41
CA PRO A 62 5.97 -4.27 6.65
C PRO A 62 7.14 -3.30 6.88
N ASN A 63 7.03 -2.07 6.39
CA ASN A 63 7.97 -0.98 6.67
C ASN A 63 7.26 0.20 7.36
N PRO A 64 7.02 0.10 8.69
CA PRO A 64 6.30 1.13 9.44
C PRO A 64 7.06 2.45 9.54
N ASP A 65 8.40 2.42 9.46
CA ASP A 65 9.23 3.62 9.51
C ASP A 65 9.04 4.46 8.23
N ALA A 66 9.02 3.82 7.06
CA ALA A 66 8.74 4.51 5.80
C ALA A 66 7.32 5.07 5.75
N TRP A 67 6.33 4.32 6.25
CA TRP A 67 4.96 4.81 6.40
C TRP A 67 4.88 6.03 7.32
N SER A 68 5.57 5.99 8.46
CA SER A 68 5.58 7.09 9.42
C SER A 68 6.30 8.32 8.88
N ALA A 69 7.41 8.14 8.17
CA ALA A 69 8.12 9.23 7.49
C ALA A 69 7.26 9.87 6.39
N TRP A 70 6.54 9.06 5.60
CA TRP A 70 5.61 9.58 4.60
C TRP A 70 4.49 10.39 5.23
N LYS A 71 3.86 9.90 6.31
CA LYS A 71 2.82 10.64 7.06
C LYS A 71 3.35 11.92 7.71
N ALA A 72 4.59 11.93 8.19
CA ALA A 72 5.20 13.13 8.76
C ALA A 72 5.48 14.20 7.68
N ALA A 73 5.83 13.77 6.47
CA ALA A 73 6.04 14.65 5.32
C ALA A 73 4.73 15.10 4.65
N HIS A 74 3.66 14.33 4.81
CA HIS A 74 2.31 14.64 4.39
C HIS A 74 1.40 14.72 5.62
N PRO A 75 1.57 15.76 6.47
CA PRO A 75 0.58 16.03 7.49
C PRO A 75 -0.76 16.13 6.78
N GLU A 76 -1.72 15.28 7.16
CA GLU A 76 -3.09 15.41 6.70
C GLU A 76 -3.47 16.88 6.92
N GLU A 77 -3.89 17.59 5.87
CA GLU A 77 -4.60 18.85 6.09
C GLU A 77 -5.68 18.53 7.13
N PRO A 78 -5.80 19.30 8.23
CA PRO A 78 -6.76 18.99 9.27
C PRO A 78 -8.08 18.79 8.56
N SER A 79 -8.61 17.57 8.63
CA SER A 79 -9.87 17.19 8.02
C SER A 79 -10.86 18.27 8.40
N ALA A 80 -11.16 19.16 7.45
CA ALA A 80 -12.16 20.18 7.65
C ALA A 80 -13.39 19.35 7.99
N ALA A 81 -13.87 19.53 9.23
CA ALA A 81 -15.11 18.94 9.71
C ALA A 81 -16.08 18.91 8.54
N SER A 82 -16.57 17.71 8.23
CA SER A 82 -17.29 17.42 6.99
C SER A 82 -18.12 18.62 6.55
N ASP A 83 -17.96 19.07 5.30
CA ASP A 83 -18.84 20.12 4.74
C ASP A 83 -20.32 19.76 4.95
N THR A 84 -20.64 18.47 5.14
CA THR A 84 -21.95 17.95 5.55
C THR A 84 -22.43 18.48 6.91
N ASP A 85 -21.60 18.57 7.94
CA ASP A 85 -22.00 19.09 9.26
C ASP A 85 -22.21 20.61 9.23
N VAL A 86 -21.39 21.31 8.45
CA VAL A 86 -21.50 22.77 8.26
C VAL A 86 -22.76 23.10 7.44
N LEU A 87 -23.02 22.34 6.36
CA LEU A 87 -24.22 22.48 5.53
C LEU A 87 -25.50 22.11 6.28
N ASN A 88 -25.52 21.05 7.09
CA ASN A 88 -26.72 20.68 7.86
C ASN A 88 -27.07 21.73 8.92
N THR A 89 -26.06 22.34 9.55
CA THR A 89 -26.25 23.44 10.51
C THR A 89 -26.71 24.74 9.82
N LEU A 90 -26.21 25.03 8.62
CA LEU A 90 -26.61 26.20 7.80
C LEU A 90 -27.98 26.04 7.13
N LEU A 91 -28.39 24.81 6.81
CA LEU A 91 -29.69 24.48 6.22
C LEU A 91 -30.79 24.23 7.25
N GLY A 92 -30.47 24.27 8.55
CA GLY A 92 -31.45 24.16 9.64
C GLY A 92 -32.15 22.81 9.69
N VAL A 93 -31.52 21.74 9.18
CA VAL A 93 -32.07 20.38 9.25
C VAL A 93 -31.50 19.71 10.49
N ILE A 94 -32.28 19.76 11.57
CA ILE A 94 -32.11 18.92 12.76
C ILE A 94 -33.21 17.86 12.74
#